data_AF-A0A242KCD4-F1
#
_entry.id   AF-A0A242KCD4-F1
#
_cell.length_a   1.000
_cell.length_b   1.000
_cell.length_c   1.000
_cell.angle_alpha   90.00
_cell.angle_beta   90.00
_cell.angle_gamma   90.00
#
_symmetry.space_group_name_H-M   'P 1'
#
loop_
_entity.id
_entity.type
_entity.pdbx_description
1 polymer ?
#
loop_
_entity_poly.entity_id
_entity_poly.type
_entity_poly.pdbx_seq_one_letter_code
_entity_poly.pdbx_strand_id
1 'polypeptide(L)'
;MKRKAGDFVKPTTVNNINILSAFCGKRDLDSLEKKELELKYGIKQVDVLVLFGGSVLAGGDVLAEAIKNQIAKRYIIVGGHGHTTDGLRNEIQMYLPVLDQIDQLSEAELFNMYLKSNYGYEADYLETRSTNCGNNVTYLLDLLEQEAIPFDSIILIQDAAMQQRMDATFKKFNDSATVINYAAYQARVKSEHLQLAYKKNIMGMWTIERYISLLMGEIPRLTDDKNGYGPNGKNFLAHVDIPEEVSRAFSELQLDFPDAVRVANPDFSS
;
A
#
# COMPACT_ATOMS: atom_id res chain seq x y z
N MET A 1 18.66 -9.42 8.78
CA MET A 1 18.51 -10.88 8.66
C MET A 1 19.77 -11.41 7.98
N LYS A 2 20.59 -12.23 8.65
CA LYS A 2 21.72 -12.91 7.98
C LYS A 2 21.33 -14.38 7.83
N ARG A 3 20.93 -14.80 6.63
CA ARG A 3 20.88 -16.23 6.31
C ARG A 3 22.31 -16.78 6.32
N LYS A 4 22.52 -17.95 6.91
CA LYS A 4 23.82 -18.63 6.82
C LYS A 4 24.06 -19.01 5.35
N ALA A 5 25.31 -18.95 4.91
CA ALA A 5 25.71 -19.48 3.61
C ALA A 5 25.33 -20.98 3.57
N GLY A 6 24.36 -21.34 2.73
CA GLY A 6 23.92 -22.73 2.53
C GLY A 6 22.40 -23.00 2.58
N ASP A 7 21.58 -22.06 3.05
CA ASP A 7 20.12 -22.27 3.12
C ASP A 7 19.47 -21.99 1.76
N PHE A 8 19.28 -23.06 0.98
CA PHE A 8 18.59 -23.03 -0.32
C PHE A 8 17.16 -22.50 -0.19
N VAL A 9 16.74 -21.61 -1.10
CA VAL A 9 15.34 -21.20 -1.22
C VAL A 9 14.50 -22.39 -1.67
N LYS A 10 13.59 -22.86 -0.82
CA LYS A 10 12.65 -23.93 -1.19
C LYS A 10 11.70 -23.42 -2.29
N PRO A 11 11.32 -24.25 -3.28
CA PRO A 11 10.31 -23.86 -4.27
C PRO A 11 8.99 -23.40 -3.63
N THR A 12 8.63 -23.99 -2.48
CA THR A 12 7.46 -23.61 -1.69
C THR A 12 7.57 -22.20 -1.12
N THR A 13 8.76 -21.75 -0.69
CA THR A 13 9.00 -20.39 -0.18
C THR A 13 8.60 -19.34 -1.21
N VAL A 14 9.00 -19.52 -2.48
CA VAL A 14 8.65 -18.59 -3.58
C VAL A 14 7.15 -18.53 -3.79
N ASN A 15 6.50 -19.70 -3.80
CA ASN A 15 5.05 -19.77 -3.97
C ASN A 15 4.30 -19.07 -2.83
N ASN A 16 4.69 -19.35 -1.59
CA ASN A 16 4.06 -18.78 -0.40
C ASN A 16 4.20 -17.26 -0.35
N ILE A 17 5.37 -16.70 -0.69
CA ILE A 17 5.55 -15.24 -0.77
C ILE A 17 4.63 -14.65 -1.83
N ASN A 18 4.49 -15.29 -2.99
CA ASN A 18 3.60 -14.82 -4.05
C ASN A 18 2.12 -14.92 -3.65
N ILE A 19 1.71 -15.92 -2.87
CA ILE A 19 0.36 -16.03 -2.29
C ILE A 19 0.10 -14.85 -1.35
N LEU A 20 0.99 -14.60 -0.39
CA LEU A 20 0.82 -13.46 0.54
C LEU A 20 0.83 -12.12 -0.20
N SER A 21 1.71 -11.97 -1.19
CA SER A 21 1.78 -10.78 -2.03
C SER A 21 0.48 -10.54 -2.79
N ALA A 22 -0.14 -11.57 -3.36
CA ALA A 22 -1.38 -11.45 -4.11
C ALA A 22 -2.57 -11.11 -3.20
N PHE A 23 -2.60 -11.70 -2.00
CA PHE A 23 -3.61 -11.41 -1.00
C PHE A 23 -3.51 -9.97 -0.49
N CYS A 24 -2.31 -9.50 -0.15
CA CYS A 24 -2.11 -8.15 0.37
C CYS A 24 -2.30 -7.08 -0.73
N GLY A 25 -1.74 -7.34 -1.92
CA GLY A 25 -1.65 -6.40 -3.05
C GLY A 25 -2.85 -6.40 -3.96
N LYS A 26 -4.04 -6.26 -3.38
CA LYS A 26 -5.31 -6.33 -4.11
C LYS A 26 -5.39 -5.28 -5.21
N ARG A 27 -5.70 -5.73 -6.43
CA ARG A 27 -6.16 -4.89 -7.53
C ARG A 27 -7.49 -5.43 -8.02
N ASP A 28 -8.50 -4.57 -8.01
CA ASP A 28 -9.81 -4.88 -8.52
C ASP A 28 -9.93 -4.62 -10.03
N LEU A 29 -9.04 -3.80 -10.60
CA LEU A 29 -8.99 -3.55 -12.04
C LEU A 29 -7.64 -4.03 -12.59
N ASP A 30 -7.63 -4.49 -13.84
CA ASP A 30 -6.38 -4.85 -14.53
C ASP A 30 -5.61 -3.58 -14.94
N SER A 31 -6.30 -2.57 -15.43
CA SER A 31 -5.76 -1.23 -15.74
C SER A 31 -6.68 -0.11 -15.23
N LEU A 32 -6.12 1.09 -15.03
CA LEU A 32 -6.88 2.29 -14.66
C LEU A 32 -7.49 2.95 -15.90
N GLU A 33 -8.29 2.18 -16.63
CA GLU A 33 -9.03 2.64 -17.80
C GLU A 33 -10.52 2.74 -17.50
N LYS A 34 -11.19 3.75 -18.08
CA LYS A 34 -12.64 3.95 -17.95
C LYS A 34 -13.45 2.73 -18.39
N LYS A 35 -12.96 1.99 -19.40
CA LYS A 35 -13.61 0.79 -19.92
C LYS A 35 -13.62 -0.34 -18.88
N GLU A 36 -12.52 -0.56 -18.17
CA GLU A 36 -12.43 -1.58 -17.12
C GLU A 36 -13.35 -1.24 -15.95
N LEU A 37 -13.41 0.05 -15.59
CA LEU A 37 -14.32 0.55 -14.58
C LEU A 37 -15.80 0.34 -14.97
N GLU A 38 -16.17 0.68 -16.21
CA GLU A 38 -17.54 0.50 -16.71
C GLU A 38 -17.92 -0.99 -16.80
N LEU A 39 -16.99 -1.84 -17.25
CA LEU A 39 -17.22 -3.28 -17.37
C LEU A 39 -17.45 -3.95 -16.02
N LYS A 40 -16.62 -3.62 -15.01
CA LYS A 40 -16.67 -4.30 -13.71
C LYS A 40 -17.65 -3.68 -12.72
N TYR A 41 -17.77 -2.36 -12.72
CA TYR A 41 -18.55 -1.61 -11.73
C TYR A 41 -19.76 -0.88 -12.32
N GLY A 42 -19.90 -0.79 -13.64
CA GLY A 42 -20.95 0.01 -14.27
C GLY A 42 -20.76 1.52 -14.10
N ILE A 43 -19.57 1.95 -13.68
CA ILE A 43 -19.22 3.35 -13.40
C ILE A 43 -18.31 3.86 -14.52
N LYS A 44 -18.59 5.05 -15.07
CA LYS A 44 -17.77 5.64 -16.14
C LYS A 44 -16.58 6.45 -15.62
N GLN A 45 -16.69 6.95 -14.40
CA GLN A 45 -15.70 7.75 -13.70
C GLN A 45 -16.00 7.70 -12.20
N VAL A 46 -14.99 7.43 -11.38
CA VAL A 46 -15.15 7.42 -9.91
C VAL A 46 -15.17 8.84 -9.37
N ASP A 47 -15.72 9.04 -8.18
CA ASP A 47 -15.79 10.38 -7.58
C ASP A 47 -14.43 10.82 -7.07
N VAL A 48 -13.75 9.92 -6.34
CA VAL A 48 -12.46 10.22 -5.71
C VAL A 48 -11.46 9.10 -6.02
N LEU A 49 -10.21 9.48 -6.26
CA LEU A 49 -9.08 8.55 -6.24
C LEU A 49 -8.03 9.09 -5.28
N VAL A 50 -7.54 8.20 -4.41
CA VAL A 50 -6.59 8.55 -3.36
C VAL A 50 -5.33 7.74 -3.49
N LEU A 51 -4.19 8.42 -3.53
CA LEU A 51 -2.89 7.83 -3.25
C LEU A 51 -2.57 8.03 -1.77
N PHE A 52 -2.47 6.95 -1.01
CA PHE A 52 -1.91 7.01 0.32
C PHE A 52 -0.38 6.97 0.22
N GLY A 53 0.26 7.94 0.85
CA GLY A 53 1.69 8.04 1.06
C GLY A 53 2.25 6.74 1.63
N GLY A 54 3.42 6.38 1.10
CA GLY A 54 4.21 5.20 1.41
C GLY A 54 5.58 5.35 0.74
N SER A 55 6.48 4.37 0.90
CA SER A 55 7.86 4.55 0.42
C SER A 55 8.09 4.18 -1.05
N VAL A 56 7.12 3.55 -1.73
CA VAL A 56 7.33 3.03 -3.09
C VAL A 56 6.84 4.02 -4.14
N LEU A 57 7.77 4.60 -4.89
CA LEU A 57 7.50 5.65 -5.88
C LEU A 57 6.56 5.24 -7.01
N ALA A 58 6.43 3.93 -7.31
CA ALA A 58 5.48 3.43 -8.29
C ALA A 58 4.03 3.91 -8.06
N GLY A 59 3.66 4.27 -6.82
CA GLY A 59 2.36 4.88 -6.53
C GLY A 59 2.14 6.21 -7.26
N GLY A 60 3.19 7.01 -7.40
CA GLY A 60 3.15 8.28 -8.15
C GLY A 60 2.91 8.06 -9.65
N ASP A 61 3.53 7.03 -10.23
CA ASP A 61 3.35 6.67 -11.65
C ASP A 61 1.91 6.22 -11.92
N VAL A 62 1.35 5.41 -11.02
CA VAL A 62 -0.04 4.95 -11.10
C VAL A 62 -1.01 6.13 -10.96
N LEU A 63 -0.75 7.06 -10.05
CA LEU A 63 -1.55 8.28 -9.92
C LEU A 63 -1.49 9.13 -11.21
N ALA A 64 -0.31 9.29 -11.79
CA ALA A 64 -0.14 10.00 -13.07
C ALA A 64 -0.93 9.35 -14.22
N GLU A 65 -0.89 8.02 -14.31
CA GLU A 65 -1.70 7.25 -15.27
C GLU A 65 -3.20 7.50 -15.05
N ALA A 66 -3.64 7.48 -13.78
CA ALA A 66 -5.03 7.70 -13.42
C ALA A 66 -5.53 9.10 -13.79
N ILE A 67 -4.70 10.13 -13.59
CA ILE A 67 -4.98 11.53 -13.97
C ILE A 67 -5.07 11.64 -15.49
N LYS A 68 -4.06 11.10 -16.20
CA LYS A 68 -4.04 11.08 -17.67
C LYS A 68 -5.29 10.43 -18.25
N ASN A 69 -5.75 9.32 -17.66
CA ASN A 69 -6.93 8.59 -18.11
C ASN A 69 -8.25 9.21 -17.61
N GLN A 70 -8.19 10.24 -16.76
CA GLN A 70 -9.34 10.92 -16.17
C GLN A 70 -10.34 9.96 -15.51
N ILE A 71 -9.82 8.92 -14.83
CA ILE A 71 -10.66 7.87 -14.23
C ILE A 71 -11.46 8.36 -13.02
N ALA A 72 -11.04 9.45 -12.37
CA ALA A 72 -11.69 10.05 -11.22
C ALA A 72 -12.09 11.50 -11.46
N LYS A 73 -13.04 12.03 -10.68
CA LYS A 73 -13.40 13.45 -10.67
C LYS A 73 -12.44 14.27 -9.81
N ARG A 74 -11.90 13.69 -8.73
CA ARG A 74 -10.92 14.29 -7.82
C ARG A 74 -9.79 13.33 -7.50
N TYR A 75 -8.58 13.87 -7.41
CA TYR A 75 -7.33 13.17 -7.12
C TYR A 75 -6.73 13.73 -5.83
N ILE A 76 -6.54 12.88 -4.84
CA ILE A 76 -6.06 13.28 -3.51
C ILE A 76 -4.81 12.48 -3.17
N ILE A 77 -3.84 13.12 -2.51
CA ILE A 77 -2.71 12.42 -1.90
C ILE A 77 -2.79 12.59 -0.39
N VAL A 78 -2.66 11.49 0.35
CA VAL A 78 -2.77 11.47 1.82
C VAL A 78 -1.49 10.93 2.43
N GLY A 79 -0.79 11.72 3.22
CA GLY A 79 0.39 11.27 3.94
C GLY A 79 1.13 12.43 4.58
N GLY A 80 1.20 12.42 5.91
CA GLY A 80 2.03 13.35 6.67
C GLY A 80 3.45 12.83 6.87
N HIS A 81 3.86 12.73 8.13
CA HIS A 81 5.19 12.27 8.55
C HIS A 81 5.03 10.98 9.37
N GLY A 82 5.47 9.86 8.81
CA GLY A 82 5.34 8.53 9.39
C GLY A 82 6.59 7.68 9.25
N HIS A 83 6.48 6.40 9.60
CA HIS A 83 7.60 5.45 9.58
C HIS A 83 8.21 5.21 8.19
N THR A 84 7.50 5.59 7.13
CA THR A 84 7.86 5.39 5.72
C THR A 84 8.51 6.62 5.07
N THR A 85 8.47 7.76 5.75
CA THR A 85 8.83 9.06 5.16
C THR A 85 10.31 9.15 4.84
N ASP A 86 11.20 8.67 5.72
CA ASP A 86 12.65 8.67 5.45
C ASP A 86 13.03 7.76 4.29
N GLY A 87 12.33 6.62 4.13
CA GLY A 87 12.49 5.74 2.98
C GLY A 87 12.11 6.45 1.68
N LEU A 88 10.97 7.14 1.66
CA LEU A 88 10.50 7.90 0.51
C LEU A 88 11.45 9.04 0.14
N ARG A 89 11.96 9.78 1.14
CA ARG A 89 12.92 10.87 0.93
C ARG A 89 14.20 10.40 0.24
N ASN A 90 14.77 9.30 0.72
CA ASN A 90 15.97 8.72 0.12
C ASN A 90 15.75 8.32 -1.34
N GLU A 91 14.59 7.70 -1.64
CA GLU A 91 14.22 7.37 -3.02
C GLU A 91 14.08 8.63 -3.87
N ILE A 92 13.28 9.62 -3.43
CA ILE A 92 13.07 10.85 -4.20
C ILE A 92 14.37 11.62 -4.43
N GLN A 93 15.28 11.69 -3.46
CA GLN A 93 16.58 12.36 -3.65
C GLN A 93 17.39 11.73 -4.80
N MET A 94 17.27 10.42 -5.04
CA MET A 94 17.93 9.77 -6.17
C MET A 94 17.34 10.19 -7.53
N TYR A 95 16.06 10.55 -7.58
CA TYR A 95 15.36 10.95 -8.80
C TYR A 95 15.27 12.47 -9.00
N LEU A 96 15.25 13.24 -7.93
CA LEU A 96 15.13 14.70 -7.89
C LEU A 96 16.19 15.30 -6.94
N PRO A 97 17.48 15.26 -7.32
CA PRO A 97 18.60 15.60 -6.42
C PRO A 97 18.74 17.09 -6.08
N VAL A 98 17.92 17.97 -6.66
CA VAL A 98 18.02 19.45 -6.53
C VAL A 98 16.90 20.01 -5.64
N LEU A 99 16.26 19.18 -4.83
CA LEU A 99 15.18 19.62 -3.95
C LEU A 99 15.72 20.13 -2.62
N ASP A 100 15.72 21.45 -2.46
CA ASP A 100 15.96 22.08 -1.15
C ASP A 100 14.81 21.73 -0.18
N GLN A 101 15.15 21.49 1.09
CA GLN A 101 14.20 21.29 2.20
C GLN A 101 13.29 20.04 2.11
N ILE A 102 13.70 19.01 1.36
CA ILE A 102 12.97 17.74 1.26
C ILE A 102 12.68 17.07 2.64
N ASP A 103 13.53 17.34 3.63
CA ASP A 103 13.41 16.84 5.00
C ASP A 103 12.24 17.44 5.78
N GLN A 104 11.65 18.54 5.30
CA GLN A 104 10.49 19.20 5.94
C GLN A 104 9.17 18.81 5.28
N LEU A 105 9.23 18.15 4.12
CA LEU A 105 8.05 17.81 3.35
C LEU A 105 7.41 16.51 3.84
N SER A 106 6.08 16.53 3.85
CA SER A 106 5.21 15.40 4.10
C SER A 106 5.25 14.40 2.92
N GLU A 107 4.84 13.15 3.14
CA GLU A 107 4.75 12.16 2.06
C GLU A 107 3.84 12.63 0.91
N ALA A 108 2.72 13.29 1.23
CA ALA A 108 1.82 13.84 0.22
C ALA A 108 2.46 14.95 -0.62
N GLU A 109 3.19 15.86 0.02
CA GLU A 109 3.92 16.94 -0.68
C GLU A 109 5.01 16.37 -1.58
N LEU A 110 5.75 15.39 -1.08
CA LEU A 110 6.78 14.66 -1.81
C LEU A 110 6.24 13.98 -3.07
N PHE A 111 5.13 13.26 -2.96
CA PHE A 111 4.48 12.65 -4.12
C PHE A 111 3.89 13.67 -5.09
N ASN A 112 3.33 14.78 -4.59
CA ASN A 112 2.80 15.83 -5.46
C ASN A 112 3.92 16.51 -6.26
N MET A 113 5.08 16.72 -5.64
CA MET A 113 6.27 17.22 -6.33
C MET A 113 6.79 16.23 -7.36
N TYR A 114 6.87 14.95 -7.01
CA TYR A 114 7.23 13.88 -7.96
C TYR A 114 6.30 13.90 -9.19
N LEU A 115 5.00 13.97 -8.95
CA LEU A 115 3.97 14.02 -9.98
C LEU A 115 4.14 15.25 -10.91
N LYS A 116 4.40 16.41 -10.32
CA LYS A 116 4.62 17.67 -11.05
C LYS A 116 5.88 17.64 -11.89
N SER A 117 7.00 17.21 -11.31
CA SER A 117 8.29 17.18 -11.98
C SER A 117 8.36 16.17 -13.13
N ASN A 118 7.77 14.98 -12.94
CA ASN A 118 7.92 13.88 -13.90
C ASN A 118 6.80 13.82 -14.94
N TYR A 119 5.60 14.32 -14.60
CA TYR A 119 4.42 14.18 -15.46
C TYR A 119 3.71 15.50 -15.77
N GLY A 120 4.04 16.59 -15.07
CA GLY A 120 3.36 17.87 -15.21
C GLY A 120 1.94 17.88 -14.64
N TYR A 121 1.59 16.92 -13.79
CA TYR A 121 0.31 16.84 -13.09
C TYR A 121 0.44 17.25 -11.62
N GLU A 122 -0.67 17.64 -11.01
CA GLU A 122 -0.77 17.92 -9.58
C GLU A 122 -2.05 17.25 -9.05
N ALA A 123 -2.05 16.83 -7.80
CA ALA A 123 -3.26 16.40 -7.13
C ALA A 123 -4.16 17.60 -6.84
N ASP A 124 -5.48 17.37 -6.77
CA ASP A 124 -6.45 18.41 -6.43
C ASP A 124 -6.32 18.84 -4.96
N TYR A 125 -6.02 17.88 -4.08
CA TYR A 125 -5.90 18.08 -2.64
C TYR A 125 -4.79 17.25 -2.02
N LEU A 126 -4.21 17.76 -0.93
CA LEU A 126 -3.19 17.08 -0.13
C LEU A 126 -3.62 17.03 1.34
N GLU A 127 -3.52 15.86 1.95
CA GLU A 127 -3.59 15.67 3.39
C GLU A 127 -2.15 15.43 3.91
N THR A 128 -1.64 16.31 4.78
CA THR A 128 -0.21 16.36 5.17
C THR A 128 0.05 16.11 6.66
N ARG A 129 -0.98 15.76 7.44
CA ARG A 129 -0.90 15.64 8.91
C ARG A 129 -0.95 14.20 9.41
N SER A 130 -1.42 13.25 8.61
CA SER A 130 -1.50 11.83 9.03
C SER A 130 -0.12 11.23 9.32
N THR A 131 -0.06 10.25 10.22
CA THR A 131 1.20 9.66 10.72
C THR A 131 1.23 8.14 10.65
N ASN A 132 0.08 7.48 10.45
CA ASN A 132 -0.03 6.03 10.33
C ASN A 132 -1.25 5.65 9.45
N CYS A 133 -1.31 4.40 8.97
CA CYS A 133 -2.40 4.01 8.08
C CYS A 133 -3.81 4.10 8.71
N GLY A 134 -3.91 4.06 10.05
CA GLY A 134 -5.17 4.20 10.76
C GLY A 134 -5.72 5.62 10.65
N ASN A 135 -4.89 6.63 10.91
CA ASN A 135 -5.30 8.03 10.82
C ASN A 135 -5.29 8.57 9.38
N ASN A 136 -4.57 7.95 8.44
CA ASN A 136 -4.66 8.28 7.01
C ASN A 136 -6.12 8.24 6.51
N VAL A 137 -6.88 7.20 6.88
CA VAL A 137 -8.28 7.06 6.46
C VAL A 137 -9.16 8.13 7.12
N THR A 138 -9.04 8.32 8.43
CA THR A 138 -9.88 9.31 9.12
C THR A 138 -9.58 10.73 8.64
N TYR A 139 -8.32 11.06 8.38
CA TYR A 139 -7.95 12.40 7.90
C TYR A 139 -8.34 12.62 6.43
N LEU A 140 -8.34 11.57 5.61
CA LEU A 140 -8.94 11.61 4.27
C LEU A 140 -10.44 11.96 4.37
N LEU A 141 -11.18 11.28 5.24
CA LEU A 141 -12.61 11.53 5.40
C LEU A 141 -12.88 12.94 5.94
N ASP A 142 -12.09 13.40 6.92
CA ASP A 142 -12.16 14.77 7.44
C ASP A 142 -11.87 15.81 6.33
N LEU A 143 -10.89 15.55 5.46
CA LEU A 143 -10.56 16.42 4.32
C LEU A 143 -11.72 16.47 3.32
N LEU A 144 -12.30 15.31 2.96
CA LEU A 144 -13.45 15.24 2.05
C LEU A 144 -14.66 16.00 2.61
N GLU A 145 -14.90 15.92 3.92
CA GLU A 145 -15.96 16.68 4.59
C GLU A 145 -15.68 18.19 4.59
N GLN A 146 -14.45 18.60 4.98
CA GLN A 146 -14.04 20.00 5.03
C GLN A 146 -14.12 20.70 3.68
N GLU A 147 -13.74 20.00 2.61
CA GLU A 147 -13.78 20.50 1.24
C GLU A 147 -15.15 20.30 0.56
N ALA A 148 -16.13 19.75 1.29
CA ALA A 148 -17.47 19.44 0.80
C ALA A 148 -17.46 18.62 -0.50
N ILE A 149 -16.63 17.56 -0.54
CA ILE A 149 -16.48 16.66 -1.69
C ILE A 149 -17.38 15.43 -1.47
N PRO A 150 -18.58 15.36 -2.08
CA PRO A 150 -19.41 14.17 -2.02
C PRO A 150 -18.78 13.05 -2.85
N PHE A 151 -18.91 11.81 -2.37
CA PHE A 151 -18.45 10.64 -3.10
C PHE A 151 -19.31 9.41 -2.77
N ASP A 152 -19.63 8.64 -3.79
CA ASP A 152 -20.24 7.31 -3.66
C ASP A 152 -19.26 6.21 -4.09
N SER A 153 -18.18 6.59 -4.77
CA SER A 153 -17.16 5.68 -5.31
C SER A 153 -15.76 6.22 -5.10
N ILE A 154 -14.84 5.33 -4.69
CA ILE A 154 -13.46 5.70 -4.39
C ILE A 154 -12.46 4.64 -4.86
N ILE A 155 -11.38 5.07 -5.51
CA ILE A 155 -10.21 4.22 -5.79
C ILE A 155 -9.15 4.47 -4.73
N LEU A 156 -8.65 3.39 -4.10
CA LEU A 156 -7.57 3.44 -3.13
C LEU A 156 -6.28 2.89 -3.73
N ILE A 157 -5.23 3.70 -3.75
CA ILE A 157 -3.87 3.29 -4.14
C ILE A 157 -2.98 3.39 -2.90
N GLN A 158 -2.31 2.28 -2.57
CA GLN A 158 -1.31 2.21 -1.51
C GLN A 158 -0.22 1.18 -1.90
N ASP A 159 0.90 1.18 -1.20
CA ASP A 159 1.88 0.09 -1.18
C ASP A 159 1.17 -1.27 -1.15
N ALA A 160 1.53 -2.15 -2.08
CA ALA A 160 0.86 -3.42 -2.28
C ALA A 160 0.91 -4.32 -1.04
N ALA A 161 1.94 -4.23 -0.20
CA ALA A 161 1.96 -4.99 1.04
C ALA A 161 0.85 -4.55 2.01
N MET A 162 0.41 -3.29 1.95
CA MET A 162 -0.53 -2.69 2.92
C MET A 162 -1.92 -2.41 2.34
N GLN A 163 -2.15 -2.65 1.05
CA GLN A 163 -3.39 -2.33 0.35
C GLN A 163 -4.62 -2.99 1.01
N GLN A 164 -4.56 -4.28 1.34
CA GLN A 164 -5.67 -4.99 2.01
C GLN A 164 -6.03 -4.37 3.36
N ARG A 165 -5.04 -3.89 4.12
CA ARG A 165 -5.28 -3.20 5.40
C ARG A 165 -5.91 -1.84 5.18
N MET A 166 -5.53 -1.13 4.12
CA MET A 166 -6.16 0.14 3.77
C MET A 166 -7.64 -0.05 3.41
N ASP A 167 -7.98 -1.06 2.61
CA ASP A 167 -9.37 -1.45 2.29
C ASP A 167 -10.20 -1.69 3.57
N ALA A 168 -9.68 -2.54 4.47
CA ALA A 168 -10.36 -2.91 5.70
C ALA A 168 -10.48 -1.74 6.69
N THR A 169 -9.49 -0.84 6.72
CA THR A 169 -9.54 0.38 7.55
C THR A 169 -10.57 1.35 6.99
N PHE A 170 -10.60 1.57 5.67
CA PHE A 170 -11.61 2.42 5.03
C PHE A 170 -13.03 1.93 5.32
N LYS A 171 -13.29 0.65 5.09
CA LYS A 171 -14.60 0.02 5.33
C LYS A 171 -15.09 0.10 6.78
N LYS A 172 -14.18 0.25 7.75
CA LYS A 172 -14.56 0.46 9.14
C LYS A 172 -15.23 1.81 9.36
N PHE A 173 -14.78 2.84 8.65
CA PHE A 173 -15.24 4.22 8.82
C PHE A 173 -16.27 4.64 7.77
N ASN A 174 -16.28 4.00 6.60
CA ASN A 174 -17.26 4.22 5.55
C ASN A 174 -17.56 2.89 4.84
N ASP A 175 -18.73 2.32 5.12
CA ASP A 175 -19.21 1.07 4.53
C ASP A 175 -20.22 1.30 3.39
N SER A 176 -20.62 2.55 3.13
CA SER A 176 -21.59 2.90 2.09
C SER A 176 -20.96 3.10 0.73
N ALA A 177 -19.72 3.59 0.66
CA ALA A 177 -19.06 3.88 -0.60
C ALA A 177 -18.58 2.61 -1.32
N THR A 178 -18.64 2.64 -2.65
CA THR A 178 -18.03 1.61 -3.51
C THR A 178 -16.52 1.80 -3.52
N VAL A 179 -15.81 0.93 -2.80
CA VAL A 179 -14.34 0.92 -2.74
C VAL A 179 -13.77 0.04 -3.86
N ILE A 180 -12.82 0.61 -4.60
CA ILE A 180 -12.08 -0.05 -5.68
C ILE A 180 -10.60 -0.05 -5.31
N ASN A 181 -10.03 -1.23 -5.10
CA ASN A 181 -8.63 -1.36 -4.72
C ASN A 181 -7.73 -1.36 -5.95
N TYR A 182 -6.66 -0.57 -5.91
CA TYR A 182 -5.64 -0.60 -6.96
C TYR A 182 -4.25 -0.39 -6.35
N ALA A 183 -3.69 -1.46 -5.76
CA ALA A 183 -2.33 -1.45 -5.22
C ALA A 183 -1.33 -0.78 -6.16
N ALA A 184 -0.42 0.05 -5.64
CA ALA A 184 0.57 0.81 -6.40
C ALA A 184 1.45 -0.05 -7.32
N TYR A 185 1.63 -1.32 -6.98
CA TYR A 185 2.38 -2.28 -7.79
C TYR A 185 1.88 -3.71 -7.57
N GLN A 186 2.34 -4.63 -8.42
CA GLN A 186 2.20 -6.08 -8.19
C GLN A 186 3.57 -6.73 -8.25
N ALA A 187 4.11 -7.07 -7.09
CA ALA A 187 5.39 -7.75 -6.99
C ALA A 187 5.19 -9.27 -7.14
N ARG A 188 6.13 -9.93 -7.80
CA ARG A 188 6.27 -11.38 -7.75
C ARG A 188 7.73 -11.72 -7.53
N VAL A 189 7.98 -12.72 -6.71
CA VAL A 189 9.33 -13.24 -6.46
C VAL A 189 9.58 -14.51 -7.26
N LYS A 190 10.86 -14.74 -7.57
CA LYS A 190 11.41 -15.95 -8.18
C LYS A 190 12.64 -16.40 -7.40
N SER A 191 13.04 -17.64 -7.60
CA SER A 191 14.38 -18.11 -7.22
C SER A 191 15.33 -17.88 -8.40
N GLU A 192 16.45 -17.21 -8.15
CA GLU A 192 17.50 -16.93 -9.12
C GLU A 192 18.85 -17.16 -8.44
N HIS A 193 19.69 -18.04 -9.01
CA HIS A 193 20.97 -18.46 -8.40
C HIS A 193 20.85 -18.85 -6.92
N LEU A 194 19.77 -19.58 -6.58
CA LEU A 194 19.45 -20.03 -5.21
C LEU A 194 19.12 -18.90 -4.21
N GLN A 195 18.93 -17.69 -4.71
CA GLN A 195 18.50 -16.53 -3.93
C GLN A 195 17.11 -16.08 -4.37
N LEU A 196 16.41 -15.36 -3.50
CA LEU A 196 15.15 -14.73 -3.87
C LEU A 196 15.47 -13.47 -4.69
N ALA A 197 14.72 -13.28 -5.78
CA ALA A 197 14.80 -12.10 -6.64
C ALA A 197 13.39 -11.66 -7.05
N TYR A 198 13.17 -10.38 -7.31
CA TYR A 198 11.94 -9.94 -7.96
C TYR A 198 11.91 -10.38 -9.43
N LYS A 199 10.72 -10.75 -9.93
CA LYS A 199 10.51 -11.07 -11.34
C LYS A 199 10.61 -9.84 -12.25
N LYS A 200 10.30 -8.66 -11.72
CA LYS A 200 10.34 -7.39 -12.43
C LYS A 200 11.03 -6.35 -11.54
N ASN A 201 11.75 -5.43 -12.15
CA ASN A 201 12.22 -4.25 -11.44
C ASN A 201 11.02 -3.32 -11.17
N ILE A 202 10.85 -2.90 -9.93
CA ILE A 202 9.80 -1.97 -9.50
C ILE A 202 10.54 -0.77 -8.89
N MET A 203 10.18 0.43 -9.31
CA MET A 203 10.87 1.65 -8.87
C MET A 203 10.62 1.92 -7.39
N GLY A 204 11.71 2.18 -6.63
CA GLY A 204 11.67 2.36 -5.18
C GLY A 204 11.24 1.13 -4.40
N MET A 205 11.37 -0.07 -4.99
CA MET A 205 10.95 -1.29 -4.33
C MET A 205 11.85 -1.63 -3.14
N TRP A 206 11.22 -2.06 -2.05
CA TRP A 206 11.88 -2.62 -0.89
C TRP A 206 12.91 -3.69 -1.25
N THR A 207 13.94 -3.83 -0.40
CA THR A 207 14.71 -5.07 -0.41
C THR A 207 13.80 -6.27 -0.17
N ILE A 208 14.17 -7.44 -0.70
CA ILE A 208 13.34 -8.64 -0.59
C ILE A 208 13.12 -9.03 0.86
N GLU A 209 14.14 -8.89 1.71
CA GLU A 209 14.03 -9.13 3.15
C GLU A 209 13.01 -8.20 3.80
N ARG A 210 13.04 -6.91 3.45
CA ARG A 210 12.09 -5.93 3.98
C ARG A 210 10.67 -6.22 3.48
N TYR A 211 10.51 -6.56 2.21
CA TYR A 211 9.22 -6.89 1.63
C TYR A 211 8.58 -8.13 2.27
N ILE A 212 9.36 -9.19 2.47
CA ILE A 212 8.89 -10.39 3.17
C ILE A 212 8.49 -10.03 4.61
N SER A 213 9.29 -9.23 5.32
CA SER A 213 8.93 -8.77 6.66
C SER A 213 7.64 -7.95 6.70
N LEU A 214 7.38 -7.12 5.69
CA LEU A 214 6.12 -6.39 5.55
C LEU A 214 4.95 -7.37 5.37
N LEU A 215 5.01 -8.26 4.39
CA LEU A 215 3.95 -9.25 4.15
C LEU A 215 3.67 -10.10 5.41
N MET A 216 4.73 -10.59 6.06
CA MET A 216 4.62 -11.39 7.28
C MET A 216 4.09 -10.59 8.47
N GLY A 217 4.28 -9.28 8.49
CA GLY A 217 3.69 -8.39 9.50
C GLY A 217 2.21 -8.08 9.24
N GLU A 218 1.77 -8.11 7.98
CA GLU A 218 0.40 -7.76 7.60
C GLU A 218 -0.59 -8.89 7.88
N ILE A 219 -0.21 -10.15 7.66
CA ILE A 219 -1.12 -11.28 7.91
C ILE A 219 -1.64 -11.30 9.36
N PRO A 220 -0.80 -11.24 10.42
CA PRO A 220 -1.30 -11.20 11.79
C PRO A 220 -2.14 -9.97 12.12
N ARG A 221 -1.89 -8.82 11.47
CA ARG A 221 -2.70 -7.61 11.64
C ARG A 221 -4.09 -7.80 11.03
N LEU A 222 -4.17 -8.44 9.87
CA LEU A 222 -5.42 -8.68 9.15
C LEU A 222 -6.25 -9.82 9.77
N THR A 223 -5.63 -10.75 10.50
CA THR A 223 -6.35 -11.84 11.17
C THR A 223 -7.33 -11.29 12.19
N ASP A 224 -8.60 -11.67 12.11
CA ASP A 224 -9.61 -11.25 13.07
C ASP A 224 -9.66 -12.16 14.30
N ASP A 225 -8.60 -12.09 15.10
CA ASP A 225 -8.48 -12.75 16.40
C ASP A 225 -8.07 -11.76 17.50
N LYS A 226 -7.90 -12.25 18.73
CA LYS A 226 -7.54 -11.45 19.91
C LYS A 226 -6.26 -10.60 19.76
N ASN A 227 -5.37 -10.94 18.84
CA ASN A 227 -4.08 -10.25 18.62
C ASN A 227 -4.11 -9.34 17.39
N GLY A 228 -5.00 -9.62 16.44
CA GLY A 228 -5.09 -8.86 15.20
C GLY A 228 -5.90 -7.58 15.31
N TYR A 229 -6.08 -6.89 14.19
CA TYR A 229 -6.64 -5.54 14.15
C TYR A 229 -8.14 -5.54 13.86
N GLY A 230 -8.75 -6.70 13.61
CA GLY A 230 -10.19 -6.85 13.40
C GLY A 230 -11.03 -6.67 14.68
N PRO A 231 -12.37 -6.77 14.54
CA PRO A 231 -13.32 -6.59 15.65
C PRO A 231 -13.09 -7.49 16.87
N ASN A 232 -12.55 -8.71 16.69
CA ASN A 232 -12.26 -9.64 17.78
C ASN A 232 -10.92 -9.37 18.49
N GLY A 233 -10.16 -8.38 18.02
CA GLY A 233 -8.88 -7.97 18.57
C GLY A 233 -8.87 -6.49 18.92
N LYS A 234 -8.00 -5.72 18.24
CA LYS A 234 -7.83 -4.29 18.50
C LYS A 234 -8.94 -3.40 17.94
N ASN A 235 -9.80 -3.94 17.08
CA ASN A 235 -10.90 -3.22 16.44
C ASN A 235 -10.44 -1.93 15.73
N PHE A 236 -9.32 -1.99 14.99
CA PHE A 236 -8.79 -0.89 14.18
C PHE A 236 -9.23 -0.97 12.72
N LEU A 237 -9.64 -2.14 12.23
CA LEU A 237 -10.14 -2.36 10.87
C LEU A 237 -11.40 -3.24 10.89
N ALA A 238 -12.16 -3.21 9.79
CA ALA A 238 -13.29 -4.12 9.57
C ALA A 238 -12.80 -5.57 9.44
N HIS A 239 -13.68 -6.54 9.67
CA HIS A 239 -13.35 -7.95 9.49
C HIS A 239 -12.75 -8.23 8.10
N VAL A 240 -11.73 -9.10 8.04
CA VAL A 240 -11.11 -9.57 6.80
C VAL A 240 -11.11 -11.08 6.77
N ASP A 241 -11.75 -11.65 5.75
CA ASP A 241 -11.66 -13.08 5.47
C ASP A 241 -10.25 -13.44 4.96
N ILE A 242 -9.52 -14.25 5.72
CA ILE A 242 -8.22 -14.79 5.31
C ILE A 242 -8.42 -16.21 4.74
N PRO A 243 -8.20 -16.44 3.44
CA PRO A 243 -8.32 -17.76 2.84
C PRO A 243 -7.36 -18.78 3.47
N GLU A 244 -7.77 -20.06 3.53
CA GLU A 244 -6.95 -21.13 4.10
C GLU A 244 -5.56 -21.24 3.44
N GLU A 245 -5.49 -21.03 2.12
CA GLU A 245 -4.23 -21.01 1.38
C GLU A 245 -3.27 -19.93 1.87
N VAL A 246 -3.79 -18.74 2.21
CA VAL A 246 -2.99 -17.63 2.75
C VAL A 246 -2.50 -17.96 4.15
N SER A 247 -3.37 -18.49 5.02
CA SER A 247 -3.01 -18.93 6.37
C SER A 247 -1.94 -20.03 6.37
N ARG A 248 -2.04 -20.98 5.44
CA ARG A 248 -1.05 -22.06 5.26
C ARG A 248 0.29 -21.51 4.77
N ALA A 249 0.27 -20.68 3.73
CA ALA A 249 1.45 -20.03 3.18
C ALA A 249 2.19 -19.20 4.25
N PHE A 250 1.45 -18.45 5.07
CA PHE A 250 1.98 -17.69 6.19
C PHE A 250 2.65 -18.60 7.22
N SER A 251 1.97 -19.67 7.67
CA SER A 251 2.49 -20.60 8.68
C SER A 251 3.78 -21.29 8.21
N GLU A 252 3.86 -21.68 6.95
CA GLU A 252 5.08 -22.27 6.37
C GLU A 252 6.22 -21.23 6.29
N LEU A 253 5.91 -19.99 5.93
CA LEU A 253 6.91 -18.93 5.88
C LEU A 253 7.42 -18.54 7.27
N GLN A 254 6.65 -18.69 8.33
CA GLN A 254 7.15 -18.47 9.70
C GLN A 254 8.28 -19.44 10.05
N LEU A 255 8.26 -20.68 9.52
CA LEU A 255 9.34 -21.64 9.70
C LEU A 255 10.61 -21.24 8.93
N ASP A 256 10.44 -20.68 7.73
CA ASP A 256 11.54 -20.22 6.89
C ASP A 256 12.10 -18.85 7.32
N PHE A 257 11.31 -18.05 8.05
CA PHE A 257 11.61 -16.68 8.46
C PHE A 257 11.09 -16.38 9.88
N PRO A 258 11.65 -17.02 10.93
CA PRO A 258 11.13 -16.89 12.30
C PRO A 258 11.23 -15.45 12.85
N ASP A 259 12.21 -14.67 12.39
CA ASP A 259 12.41 -13.28 12.81
C ASP A 259 11.58 -12.26 12.00
N ALA A 260 10.84 -12.68 10.96
CA ALA A 260 10.11 -11.75 10.10
C ALA A 260 8.85 -11.19 10.77
N VAL A 261 8.27 -11.94 11.73
CA VAL A 261 7.17 -11.51 12.58
C VAL A 261 7.75 -10.93 13.88
N ARG A 262 8.43 -9.79 13.80
CA ARG A 262 8.81 -9.07 15.03
C ARG A 262 7.56 -8.49 15.67
N VAL A 263 7.39 -8.76 16.96
CA VAL A 263 6.46 -8.07 17.85
C VAL A 263 6.74 -6.57 17.74
N ALA A 264 5.68 -5.76 17.53
CA ALA A 264 5.81 -4.31 17.45
C ALA A 264 6.60 -3.78 18.65
N ASN A 265 7.57 -2.90 18.40
CA ASN A 265 8.29 -2.24 19.49
C ASN A 265 7.27 -1.39 20.27
N PRO A 266 7.05 -1.63 21.58
CA PRO A 266 6.06 -0.91 22.38
C PRO A 266 6.26 0.60 22.39
N ASP A 267 7.48 1.08 22.16
CA ASP A 267 7.82 2.50 22.12
C ASP A 267 7.16 3.26 20.95
N PHE A 268 6.57 2.54 19.99
CA PHE A 268 6.05 3.09 18.74
C PHE A 268 4.68 2.52 18.34
N SER A 269 3.94 1.91 19.28
CA SER A 269 2.55 1.53 19.04
C SER A 269 1.64 2.75 19.26
N SER A 270 1.38 3.49 18.19
CA SER A 270 0.30 4.49 18.09
C SER A 270 -0.42 4.33 16.76
#